data_AF-A0A519PRG8-F1
#
_entry.id   AF-A0A519PRG8-F1
#
_cell.length_a   1.000
_cell.length_b   1.000
_cell.length_c   1.000
_cell.angle_alpha   90.00
_cell.angle_beta   90.00
_cell.angle_gamma   90.00
#
_symmetry.space_group_name_H-M   'P 1'
#
loop_
_entity.id
_entity.type
_entity.pdbx_description
1 polymer ?
#
loop_
_entity_poly.entity_id
_entity_poly.type
_entity_poly.pdbx_seq_one_letter_code
_entity_poly.pdbx_strand_id
1 'polypeptide(L)'
;MTRPIGYYVHHQGEGHRQRALQVAAAAPTRFVLLGTGLAGRGGEVAVLDLPDDRVDAATGFGADGGPNLPKALHYAPYGVAGLRRRVGDLSTWIATAAPALVVVDVSVEVALLARLASTPVVYVRLSGARTDSAHLEALRGAEALLA
;
A
#
# COMPACT_ATOMS: atom_id res chain seq x y z
N MET A 1 -2.49 -18.73 16.64
CA MET A 1 -1.28 -18.06 16.09
C MET A 1 -1.57 -16.56 16.06
N THR A 2 -0.57 -15.70 16.28
CA THR A 2 -0.72 -14.24 16.23
C THR A 2 -0.92 -13.79 14.78
N ARG A 3 -1.94 -12.97 14.52
CA ARG A 3 -2.21 -12.39 13.20
C ARG A 3 -1.08 -11.45 12.79
N PRO A 4 -0.59 -11.49 11.53
CA PRO A 4 0.52 -10.66 11.07
C PRO A 4 0.11 -9.20 10.89
N ILE A 5 1.09 -8.32 10.73
CA ILE A 5 0.93 -6.90 10.41
C ILE A 5 1.56 -6.67 9.04
N GLY A 6 0.78 -6.14 8.10
CA GLY A 6 1.31 -5.70 6.81
C GLY A 6 1.93 -4.32 6.93
N TYR A 7 3.08 -4.08 6.32
CA TYR A 7 3.61 -2.73 6.12
C TYR A 7 3.77 -2.49 4.63
N TYR A 8 2.90 -1.67 4.04
CA TYR A 8 2.97 -1.31 2.64
C TYR A 8 4.05 -0.26 2.39
N VAL A 9 5.04 -0.63 1.58
CA VAL A 9 6.17 0.20 1.18
C VAL A 9 5.95 0.65 -0.26
N HIS A 10 5.76 1.95 -0.45
CA HIS A 10 5.65 2.51 -1.79
C HIS A 10 6.99 2.39 -2.52
N HIS A 11 6.95 2.13 -3.83
CA HIS A 11 8.16 1.90 -4.64
C HIS A 11 9.04 3.16 -4.81
N GLN A 12 8.50 4.35 -4.49
CA GLN A 12 9.23 5.62 -4.57
C GLN A 12 10.01 5.86 -3.28
N GLY A 13 11.32 5.62 -3.32
CA GLY A 13 12.25 6.11 -2.31
C GLY A 13 12.71 5.04 -1.30
N GLU A 14 14.02 4.88 -1.22
CA GLU A 14 14.69 3.99 -0.26
C GLU A 14 14.36 4.31 1.20
N GLY A 15 14.06 5.58 1.50
CA GLY A 15 13.70 6.05 2.85
C GLY A 15 12.45 5.38 3.41
N HIS A 16 11.45 5.08 2.57
CA HIS A 16 10.21 4.42 3.01
C HIS A 16 10.48 2.97 3.42
N ARG A 17 11.31 2.25 2.66
CA ARG A 17 11.75 0.89 2.99
C ARG A 17 12.55 0.85 4.29
N GLN A 18 13.50 1.77 4.46
CA GLN A 18 14.30 1.85 5.69
C GLN A 18 13.44 2.12 6.92
N ARG A 19 12.47 3.05 6.83
CA ARG A 19 11.52 3.30 7.91
C ARG A 19 10.68 2.06 8.24
N ALA A 20 10.15 1.38 7.22
CA ALA A 20 9.38 0.17 7.42
C ALA A 20 10.19 -0.92 8.12
N LEU A 21 11.46 -1.11 7.73
CA LEU A 21 12.36 -2.05 8.38
C LEU A 21 12.66 -1.67 9.83
N GLN A 22 12.89 -0.39 10.13
CA GLN A 22 13.13 0.07 11.49
C GLN A 22 11.92 -0.18 12.40
N VAL A 23 10.70 0.06 11.91
CA VAL A 23 9.48 -0.26 12.65
C VAL A 23 9.33 -1.77 12.82
N ALA A 24 9.54 -2.55 11.76
CA ALA A 24 9.38 -3.99 11.77
C ALA A 24 10.41 -4.72 12.65
N ALA A 25 11.61 -4.14 12.84
CA ALA A 25 12.66 -4.69 13.70
C ALA A 25 12.24 -4.83 15.17
N ALA A 26 11.21 -4.10 15.63
CA ALA A 26 10.67 -4.27 16.98
C ALA A 26 9.94 -5.62 17.17
N ALA A 27 9.47 -6.24 16.08
CA ALA A 27 8.78 -7.54 16.10
C ALA A 27 8.85 -8.24 14.72
N PRO A 28 10.03 -8.66 14.25
CA PRO A 28 10.26 -9.06 12.85
C PRO A 28 9.37 -10.23 12.40
N THR A 29 9.05 -11.16 13.31
CA THR A 29 8.18 -12.32 13.04
C THR A 29 6.69 -11.97 12.93
N ARG A 30 6.30 -10.74 13.32
CA ARG A 30 4.92 -10.25 13.23
C ARG A 30 4.67 -9.41 11.98
N PHE A 31 5.71 -8.85 11.37
CA PHE A 31 5.59 -7.96 10.23
C PHE A 31 5.81 -8.68 8.90
N VAL A 32 5.11 -8.20 7.87
CA VAL A 32 5.34 -8.57 6.47
C VAL A 32 5.43 -7.27 5.67
N LEU A 33 6.54 -7.05 4.96
CA LEU A 33 6.68 -5.91 4.05
C LEU A 33 5.95 -6.22 2.74
N LEU A 34 5.11 -5.30 2.29
CA LEU A 34 4.30 -5.43 1.07
C LEU A 34 4.73 -4.32 0.12
N GLY A 35 5.18 -4.64 -1.09
CA GLY A 35 5.66 -3.61 -2.01
C GLY A 35 6.42 -4.22 -3.19
N THR A 36 6.93 -3.39 -4.08
CA THR A 36 7.62 -3.85 -5.29
C THR A 36 9.13 -3.77 -5.15
N GLY A 37 9.84 -4.79 -5.65
CA GLY A 37 11.29 -4.86 -5.63
C GLY A 37 11.84 -5.03 -4.22
N LEU A 38 11.12 -5.76 -3.37
CA LEU A 38 11.49 -6.08 -1.99
C LEU A 38 12.11 -7.47 -1.84
N ALA A 39 12.06 -8.32 -2.87
CA ALA A 39 12.68 -9.64 -2.84
C ALA A 39 14.17 -9.55 -2.44
N GLY A 40 14.56 -10.29 -1.40
CA GLY A 40 15.92 -10.25 -0.84
C GLY A 40 16.27 -8.98 -0.05
N ARG A 41 15.32 -8.06 0.16
CA ARG A 41 15.54 -6.75 0.81
C ARG A 41 14.74 -6.57 2.10
N GLY A 42 14.19 -7.65 2.66
CA GLY A 42 13.44 -7.67 3.93
C GLY A 42 14.28 -7.89 5.19
N GLY A 43 15.54 -8.31 5.05
CA GLY A 43 16.34 -8.73 6.20
C GLY A 43 15.69 -9.92 6.90
N GLU A 44 15.40 -9.79 8.20
CA GLU A 44 14.69 -10.80 8.99
C GLU A 44 13.16 -10.73 8.84
N VAL A 45 12.63 -9.70 8.18
CA VAL A 45 11.19 -9.48 8.00
C VAL A 45 10.71 -10.19 6.74
N ALA A 46 9.59 -10.90 6.83
CA ALA A 46 8.96 -11.53 5.68
C ALA A 46 8.54 -10.48 4.63
N VAL A 47 8.50 -10.90 3.36
CA VAL A 47 8.21 -10.00 2.24
C VAL A 47 7.14 -10.63 1.34
N LEU A 48 6.16 -9.81 0.97
CA LEU A 48 5.30 -10.03 -0.20
C LEU A 48 5.77 -9.07 -1.30
N ASP A 49 6.52 -9.60 -2.26
CA ASP A 49 6.99 -8.84 -3.41
C ASP A 49 5.89 -8.75 -4.46
N LEU A 50 5.39 -7.53 -4.66
CA LEU A 50 4.25 -7.22 -5.49
C LEU A 50 4.69 -6.79 -6.89
N PRO A 51 3.91 -7.10 -7.94
CA PRO A 51 4.19 -6.68 -9.31
C PRO A 51 4.41 -5.17 -9.45
N ASP A 52 5.28 -4.75 -10.36
CA ASP A 52 5.31 -3.35 -10.81
C ASP A 52 3.99 -3.04 -11.54
N ASP A 53 3.39 -1.92 -11.19
CA ASP A 53 2.08 -1.48 -11.63
C ASP A 53 2.12 -0.17 -12.41
N ARG A 54 3.30 0.35 -12.75
CA ARG A 54 3.45 1.56 -13.57
C ARG A 54 2.84 1.39 -14.96
N VAL A 55 2.18 2.44 -15.44
CA VAL A 55 1.73 2.54 -16.84
C VAL A 55 2.95 2.67 -17.75
N ASP A 56 2.99 1.88 -18.82
CA ASP A 56 3.93 2.11 -19.91
C ASP A 56 3.45 3.32 -20.73
N ALA A 57 4.28 4.36 -20.77
CA ALA A 57 4.03 5.60 -21.51
C ALA A 57 3.68 5.36 -22.99
N ALA A 58 4.10 4.23 -23.58
CA ALA A 58 3.81 3.88 -24.96
C ALA A 58 2.35 3.46 -25.22
N THR A 59 1.58 3.07 -24.20
CA THR A 59 0.27 2.42 -24.39
C THR A 59 -0.94 3.37 -24.35
N GLY A 60 -0.77 4.60 -23.85
CA GLY A 60 -1.72 5.72 -23.96
C GLY A 60 -3.14 5.55 -23.37
N PHE A 61 -3.57 4.32 -23.07
CA PHE A 61 -4.82 3.99 -22.42
C PHE A 61 -4.63 3.99 -20.91
N GLY A 62 -5.39 4.83 -20.19
CA GLY A 62 -5.25 4.97 -18.73
C GLY A 62 -4.24 6.03 -18.31
N ALA A 63 -4.21 7.19 -18.97
CA ALA A 63 -3.46 8.32 -18.44
C ALA A 63 -3.92 8.63 -17.00
N ASP A 64 -2.97 8.73 -16.08
CA ASP A 64 -3.22 9.19 -14.72
C ASP A 64 -3.92 10.56 -14.77
N GLY A 65 -5.03 10.70 -14.05
CA GLY A 65 -5.80 11.94 -14.04
C GLY A 65 -6.70 12.17 -15.25
N GLY A 66 -7.04 11.13 -16.03
CA GLY A 66 -8.10 11.22 -17.03
C GLY A 66 -9.44 11.69 -16.43
N PRO A 67 -10.39 12.19 -17.25
CA PRO A 67 -11.61 12.86 -16.76
C PRO A 67 -12.52 12.00 -15.87
N ASN A 68 -12.33 10.68 -15.91
CA ASN A 68 -13.10 9.70 -15.14
C ASN A 68 -12.37 9.18 -13.88
N LEU A 69 -11.20 9.72 -13.50
CA LEU A 69 -10.53 9.32 -12.27
C LEU A 69 -11.40 9.68 -11.05
N PRO A 70 -11.77 8.71 -10.19
CA PRO A 70 -12.52 9.01 -8.98
C PRO A 70 -11.74 9.96 -8.07
N LYS A 71 -12.40 10.98 -7.52
CA LYS A 71 -11.77 11.95 -6.62
C LYS A 71 -11.14 11.32 -5.36
N ALA A 72 -11.58 10.13 -5.01
CA ALA A 72 -11.07 9.38 -3.87
C ALA A 72 -9.76 8.63 -4.15
N LEU A 73 -9.25 8.65 -5.39
CA LEU A 73 -8.05 7.92 -5.81
C LEU A 73 -7.07 8.87 -6.51
N HIS A 74 -5.77 8.61 -6.38
CA HIS A 74 -4.71 9.27 -7.14
C HIS A 74 -4.27 8.45 -8.36
N TYR A 75 -4.34 7.11 -8.26
CA TYR A 75 -3.83 6.19 -9.27
C TYR A 75 -4.82 5.05 -9.56
N ALA A 76 -5.58 5.16 -10.65
CA ALA A 76 -6.51 4.12 -11.08
C ALA A 76 -6.62 4.00 -12.62
N PRO A 77 -5.50 3.82 -13.33
CA PRO A 77 -5.51 3.67 -14.78
C PRO A 77 -6.25 2.41 -15.23
N TYR A 78 -6.91 2.48 -16.39
CA TYR A 78 -7.51 1.31 -17.03
C TYR A 78 -6.46 0.48 -17.78
N GLY A 79 -6.69 -0.82 -17.89
CA GLY A 79 -5.88 -1.66 -18.78
C GLY A 79 -4.60 -2.22 -18.17
N VAL A 80 -4.11 -1.68 -17.05
CA VAL A 80 -2.80 -2.05 -16.48
C VAL A 80 -2.81 -3.45 -15.86
N ALA A 81 -2.10 -4.40 -16.47
CA ALA A 81 -2.00 -5.77 -15.99
C ALA A 81 -1.27 -5.87 -14.64
N GLY A 82 -0.20 -5.10 -14.46
CA GLY A 82 0.57 -5.04 -13.21
C GLY A 82 -0.28 -4.60 -12.01
N LEU A 83 -1.05 -3.53 -12.16
CA LEU A 83 -1.97 -3.04 -11.13
C LEU A 83 -3.05 -4.08 -10.78
N ARG A 84 -3.66 -4.72 -11.79
CA ARG A 84 -4.65 -5.80 -11.57
C ARG A 84 -4.06 -6.94 -10.75
N ARG A 85 -2.85 -7.39 -11.10
CA ARG A 85 -2.17 -8.45 -10.37
C ARG A 85 -1.79 -8.01 -8.95
N ARG A 86 -1.27 -6.79 -8.77
CA ARG A 86 -0.97 -6.21 -7.44
C ARG A 86 -2.20 -6.24 -6.54
N VAL A 87 -3.35 -5.74 -7.01
CA VAL A 87 -4.60 -5.72 -6.24
C VAL A 87 -5.04 -7.14 -5.89
N GLY A 88 -4.92 -8.08 -6.84
CA GLY A 88 -5.22 -9.50 -6.61
C GLY A 88 -4.32 -10.14 -5.54
N ASP A 89 -3.01 -9.92 -5.61
CA ASP A 89 -2.02 -10.46 -4.67
C ASP A 89 -2.23 -9.89 -3.26
N LEU A 90 -2.47 -8.58 -3.14
CA LEU A 90 -2.81 -7.91 -1.87
C LEU A 90 -4.11 -8.47 -1.26
N SER A 91 -5.17 -8.56 -2.07
CA SER A 91 -6.47 -9.06 -1.59
C SER A 91 -6.40 -10.53 -1.16
N THR A 92 -5.65 -11.34 -1.90
CA THR A 92 -5.39 -12.75 -1.58
C THR A 92 -4.63 -12.88 -0.27
N TRP A 93 -3.57 -12.08 -0.09
CA TRP A 93 -2.81 -12.07 1.16
C TRP A 93 -3.68 -11.63 2.35
N ILE A 94 -4.50 -10.58 2.22
CA ILE A 94 -5.41 -10.14 3.28
C ILE A 94 -6.39 -11.27 3.65
N ALA A 95 -7.02 -11.90 2.66
CA ALA A 95 -8.02 -12.96 2.90
C ALA A 95 -7.41 -14.20 3.56
N THR A 96 -6.18 -14.56 3.21
CA THR A 96 -5.52 -15.78 3.70
C THR A 96 -4.77 -15.57 5.01
N ALA A 97 -4.01 -14.48 5.13
CA ALA A 97 -3.21 -14.18 6.31
C ALA A 97 -4.05 -13.55 7.44
N ALA A 98 -5.22 -12.99 7.12
CA ALA A 98 -6.10 -12.29 8.05
C ALA A 98 -5.31 -11.32 8.96
N PRO A 99 -4.59 -10.34 8.40
CA PRO A 99 -3.70 -9.48 9.17
C PRO A 99 -4.45 -8.74 10.28
N ALA A 100 -3.76 -8.44 11.37
CA ALA A 100 -4.31 -7.63 12.45
C ALA A 100 -4.57 -6.18 11.98
N LEU A 101 -3.64 -5.63 11.18
CA LEU A 101 -3.75 -4.34 10.51
C LEU A 101 -2.77 -4.25 9.34
N VAL A 102 -2.93 -3.23 8.51
CA VAL A 102 -1.96 -2.82 7.49
C VAL A 102 -1.52 -1.37 7.77
N VAL A 103 -0.21 -1.17 7.92
CA VAL A 103 0.41 0.16 7.93
C VAL A 103 0.60 0.60 6.49
N VAL A 104 0.06 1.75 6.11
CA VAL A 104 0.15 2.29 4.76
C VAL A 104 0.78 3.67 4.79
N ASP A 105 1.84 3.82 4.02
CA ASP A 105 2.66 5.03 3.98
C ASP A 105 2.07 6.12 3.06
N VAL A 106 2.14 5.95 1.73
CA VAL A 106 1.68 6.98 0.78
C VAL A 106 0.38 6.60 0.07
N SER A 107 0.19 5.33 -0.31
CA SER A 107 -0.88 4.99 -1.27
C SER A 107 -2.27 5.07 -0.64
N VAL A 108 -3.07 6.02 -1.12
CA VAL A 108 -4.51 6.11 -0.80
C VAL A 108 -5.23 4.85 -1.26
N GLU A 109 -4.88 4.32 -2.43
CA GLU A 109 -5.50 3.14 -3.04
C GLU A 109 -5.35 1.91 -2.15
N VAL A 110 -4.14 1.65 -1.64
CA VAL A 110 -3.90 0.49 -0.77
C VAL A 110 -4.57 0.67 0.59
N ALA A 111 -4.61 1.89 1.13
CA ALA A 111 -5.36 2.18 2.36
C ALA A 111 -6.85 1.88 2.18
N LEU A 112 -7.46 2.39 1.11
CA LEU A 112 -8.87 2.16 0.82
C LEU A 112 -9.16 0.70 0.46
N LEU A 113 -8.25 0.01 -0.24
CA LEU A 113 -8.37 -1.43 -0.54
C LEU A 113 -8.36 -2.27 0.73
N ALA A 114 -7.40 -2.03 1.65
CA ALA A 114 -7.34 -2.74 2.92
C ALA A 114 -8.60 -2.48 3.76
N ARG A 115 -9.06 -1.22 3.80
CA ARG A 115 -10.30 -0.85 4.48
C ARG A 115 -11.52 -1.57 3.89
N LEU A 116 -11.64 -1.60 2.56
CA LEU A 116 -12.69 -2.33 1.84
C LEU A 116 -12.63 -3.83 2.13
N ALA A 117 -11.43 -4.40 2.21
CA ALA A 117 -11.17 -5.78 2.59
C ALA A 117 -11.33 -6.05 4.10
N SER A 118 -12.08 -5.20 4.82
CA SER A 118 -12.40 -5.33 6.24
C SER A 118 -11.17 -5.44 7.15
N THR A 119 -10.06 -4.81 6.76
CA THR A 119 -8.80 -4.82 7.50
C THR A 119 -8.50 -3.44 8.08
N PRO A 120 -8.20 -3.34 9.38
CA PRO A 120 -7.68 -2.13 10.01
C PRO A 120 -6.51 -1.49 9.26
N VAL A 121 -6.52 -0.16 9.15
CA VAL A 121 -5.44 0.59 8.50
C VAL A 121 -4.84 1.59 9.49
N VAL A 122 -3.52 1.56 9.61
CA VAL A 122 -2.75 2.65 10.20
C VAL A 122 -2.16 3.46 9.05
N TYR A 123 -2.57 4.71 8.89
CA TYR A 123 -2.12 5.54 7.77
C TYR A 123 -1.03 6.52 8.24
N VAL A 124 0.11 6.54 7.54
CA VAL A 124 1.22 7.44 7.87
C VAL A 124 0.87 8.85 7.42
N ARG A 125 0.91 9.80 8.34
CA ARG A 125 0.67 11.20 8.03
C ARG A 125 1.89 11.75 7.28
N LEU A 126 1.70 12.03 5.99
CA LEU A 126 2.72 12.67 5.17
C LEU A 126 2.85 14.17 5.50
N SER A 127 4.06 14.71 5.30
CA SER A 127 4.31 16.14 5.37
C SER A 127 3.46 16.93 4.36
N GLY A 128 3.07 18.15 4.73
CA GLY A 128 2.29 19.07 3.89
C GLY A 128 0.78 19.01 4.10
N ALA A 129 0.05 19.92 3.44
CA ALA A 129 -1.40 20.01 3.52
C ALA A 129 -2.08 18.99 2.59
N ARG A 130 -2.23 17.75 3.06
CA ARG A 130 -2.89 16.63 2.36
C ARG A 130 -4.42 16.69 2.52
N THR A 131 -5.01 17.73 1.95
CA THR A 131 -6.43 18.08 2.12
C THR A 131 -7.30 17.83 0.88
N ASP A 132 -6.72 17.27 -0.18
CA ASP A 132 -7.49 16.77 -1.32
C ASP A 132 -8.34 15.56 -0.93
N SER A 133 -9.39 15.32 -1.71
CA SER A 133 -10.41 14.32 -1.40
C SER A 133 -9.85 12.93 -1.16
N ALA A 134 -8.88 12.48 -1.96
CA ALA A 134 -8.30 11.15 -1.85
C ALA A 134 -7.56 10.95 -0.51
N HIS A 135 -6.71 11.90 -0.12
CA HIS A 135 -6.07 11.84 1.20
C HIS A 135 -7.09 11.91 2.34
N LEU A 136 -8.13 12.76 2.22
CA LEU A 136 -9.17 12.83 3.25
C LEU A 136 -9.91 11.50 3.42
N GLU A 137 -10.21 10.79 2.33
CA GLU A 137 -10.83 9.47 2.39
C GLU A 137 -9.90 8.43 3.03
N ALA A 138 -8.60 8.42 2.69
CA ALA A 138 -7.63 7.55 3.37
C ALA A 138 -7.55 7.83 4.87
N LEU A 139 -7.49 9.12 5.27
CA LEU A 139 -7.45 9.53 6.67
C LEU A 139 -8.72 9.14 7.43
N ARG A 140 -9.89 9.32 6.84
CA ARG A 140 -11.19 8.92 7.43
C ARG A 140 -11.35 7.41 7.53
N GLY A 141 -10.80 6.68 6.56
CA GLY A 141 -10.84 5.22 6.52
C GLY A 141 -9.86 4.54 7.48
N ALA A 142 -8.86 5.27 7.98
CA ALA A 142 -7.85 4.74 8.88
C ALA A 142 -8.39 4.57 10.31
N GLU A 143 -7.97 3.50 10.98
CA GLU A 143 -8.24 3.28 12.41
C GLU A 143 -7.35 4.16 13.28
N ALA A 144 -6.11 4.40 12.84
CA ALA A 144 -5.18 5.29 13.51
C ALA A 144 -4.23 5.96 12.51
N LEU A 145 -3.60 7.05 12.96
CA LEU A 145 -2.58 7.76 12.20
C LEU A 145 -1.21 7.56 12.85
N LEU A 146 -0.18 7.34 12.03
CA LEU A 146 1.22 7.36 12.47
C LEU A 146 1.82 8.73 12.12
N ALA A 147 2.29 9.47 13.13
CA ALA A 147 2.78 10.85 13.00
C ALA A 147 4.20 11.00 13.55
#